data_AF-A0A920P0G6-F1
#
_entry.id   AF-A0A920P0G6-F1
#
_cell.length_a   1.000
_cell.length_b   1.000
_cell.length_c   1.000
_cell.angle_alpha   90.00
_cell.angle_beta   90.00
_cell.angle_gamma   90.00
#
_symmetry.space_group_name_H-M   'P 1'
#
loop_
_entity.id
_entity.type
_entity.pdbx_description
1 polymer ?
#
loop_
_entity_poly.entity_id
_entity_poly.type
_entity_poly.pdbx_seq_one_letter_code
_entity_poly.pdbx_strand_id
1 'polypeptide(L)' 'MENIQVKDQSLIFNTDLVETLELHNLMEQSKVTLYSALNRKESRGAHAREDYPERDDKNWLVHSPSMVR' A
#
# COMPACT_ATOMS: atom_id res chain seq x y z
N MET A 1 11.21 7.49 6.51
CA MET A 1 12.30 7.55 5.52
C MET A 1 13.46 8.42 5.96
N GLU A 2 13.34 9.18 7.05
CA GLU A 2 14.34 10.16 7.50
C GLU A 2 15.71 9.57 7.87
N ASN A 3 15.83 8.24 7.99
CA ASN A 3 17.06 7.55 8.39
C ASN A 3 17.71 6.73 7.26
N ILE A 4 17.21 6.79 6.03
CA ILE A 4 17.82 6.09 4.90
C ILE A 4 18.75 7.04 4.14
N GLN A 5 19.97 6.60 3.85
CA GLN A 5 20.99 7.39 3.17
C GLN A 5 21.58 6.56 2.04
N VAL A 6 21.54 7.11 0.83
CA VAL A 6 22.25 6.57 -0.33
C VAL A 6 23.72 6.94 -0.16
N LYS A 7 24.60 5.94 -0.14
CA LYS A 7 26.05 6.11 0.05
C LYS A 7 26.76 6.28 -1.27
N ASP A 8 26.29 5.62 -2.32
CA ASP A 8 26.86 5.76 -3.66
C ASP A 8 26.40 7.07 -4.33
N GLN A 9 27.35 7.88 -4.78
CA GLN A 9 27.09 9.15 -5.49
C GLN A 9 27.35 9.03 -7.00
N SER A 10 27.74 7.85 -7.50
CA SER A 10 27.86 7.59 -8.93
C SER A 10 26.49 7.75 -9.61
N LEU A 11 26.50 8.26 -10.84
CA LEU A 11 25.31 8.30 -11.69
C LEU A 11 25.23 7.11 -12.65
N ILE A 12 26.28 6.29 -12.69
CA ILE A 12 26.38 5.13 -13.57
C ILE A 12 26.08 3.89 -12.74
N PHE A 13 25.00 3.17 -13.08
CA PHE A 13 24.59 1.91 -12.43
C PHE A 13 24.51 1.97 -10.89
N ASN A 14 23.95 3.06 -10.35
CA ASN A 14 23.78 3.23 -8.92
C ASN A 14 22.59 2.40 -8.40
N THR A 15 22.86 1.16 -8.02
CA THR A 15 21.86 0.22 -7.49
C THR A 15 21.31 0.68 -6.14
N ASP A 16 22.14 1.30 -5.31
CA ASP A 16 21.77 1.81 -3.97
C ASP A 16 20.65 2.89 -4.07
N LEU A 17 20.76 3.78 -5.06
CA LEU A 17 19.72 4.76 -5.36
C LEU A 17 18.42 4.10 -5.85
N VAL A 18 18.53 3.11 -6.75
CA VAL A 18 17.36 2.40 -7.30
C VAL A 18 16.60 1.68 -6.19
N GLU A 19 17.30 0.90 -5.38
CA GLU A 19 16.70 0.16 -4.25
C GLU A 19 16.03 1.10 -3.25
N THR A 20 16.64 2.25 -2.97
CA THR A 20 16.06 3.26 -2.08
C THR A 20 14.74 3.83 -2.64
N LEU A 21 14.69 4.11 -3.95
CA LEU A 21 13.46 4.58 -4.61
C LEU A 21 12.38 3.50 -4.66
N GLU A 22 12.75 2.26 -4.93
CA GLU A 22 11.84 1.12 -4.91
C GLU A 22 11.23 0.91 -3.52
N LEU A 23 12.05 0.98 -2.47
CA LEU A 23 11.57 0.91 -1.09
C LEU A 23 10.57 2.03 -0.80
N HIS A 24 10.82 3.25 -1.28
CA HIS A 24 9.88 4.36 -1.12
C HIS A 24 8.53 4.08 -1.75
N ASN A 25 8.56 3.63 -3.00
CA ASN A 25 7.35 3.30 -3.73
C ASN A 25 6.59 2.16 -3.05
N LEU A 26 7.28 1.11 -2.61
CA LEU A 26 6.67 -0.01 -1.90
C LEU A 26 6.04 0.41 -0.56
N MET A 27 6.69 1.32 0.18
CA MET A 27 6.12 1.84 1.42
C MET A 27 4.82 2.62 1.17
N GLU A 28 4.77 3.46 0.15
CA GLU A 28 3.55 4.20 -0.20
C GLU A 28 2.43 3.27 -0.67
N GLN A 29 2.74 2.30 -1.54
CA GLN A 29 1.77 1.28 -1.96
C GLN A 29 1.23 0.47 -0.77
N SER A 30 2.10 0.09 0.18
CA SER A 30 1.70 -0.63 1.38
C SER A 30 0.73 0.16 2.25
N LYS A 31 0.97 1.46 2.43
CA LYS A 31 0.04 2.36 3.14
C LYS A 31 -1.31 2.41 2.45
N VAL A 32 -1.32 2.62 1.13
CA VAL A 32 -2.56 2.66 0.33
C VAL A 32 -3.37 1.39 0.54
N THR A 33 -2.74 0.22 0.48
CA THR A 33 -3.42 -1.06 0.70
C THR A 33 -4.00 -1.16 2.12
N LEU A 34 -3.22 -0.80 3.15
CA LEU A 34 -3.67 -0.87 4.55
C LEU A 34 -4.86 0.05 4.82
N TYR A 35 -4.81 1.31 4.38
CA TYR A 35 -5.92 2.25 4.56
C TYR A 35 -7.16 1.83 3.78
N SER A 36 -6.99 1.33 2.55
CA SER A 36 -8.11 0.83 1.74
C SER A 36 -8.78 -0.39 2.39
N ALA A 37 -7.97 -1.31 2.95
CA ALA A 37 -8.45 -2.48 3.69
C ALA A 37 -9.16 -2.09 5.00
N LEU A 38 -8.65 -1.09 5.72
CA LEU A 38 -9.26 -0.61 6.96
C LEU A 38 -10.62 0.06 6.71
N ASN A 39 -10.73 0.84 5.64
CA ASN A 39 -11.97 1.55 5.31
C ASN A 39 -13.05 0.61 4.75
N ARG A 40 -12.68 -0.46 4.04
CA ARG A 40 -13.62 -1.46 3.54
C ARG A 40 -14.10 -2.36 4.68
N LYS A 41 -15.35 -2.18 5.08
CA LYS A 41 -15.99 -2.89 6.20
C LYS A 41 -16.86 -4.04 5.70
N GLU A 42 -16.27 -4.95 4.95
CA GLU A 42 -16.89 -6.19 4.49
C GLU A 42 -15.80 -7.25 4.24
N SER A 43 -16.21 -8.50 4.06
CA SER A 43 -15.33 -9.56 3.58
C SER A 43 -15.71 -9.98 2.16
N ARG A 44 -14.74 -9.99 1.25
CA ARG A 44 -14.94 -10.37 -0.16
C ARG A 44 -13.67 -10.95 -0.77
N GLY A 45 -13.75 -12.20 -1.21
CA GLY A 45 -12.63 -12.88 -1.86
C GLY A 45 -11.43 -13.03 -0.91
N ALA A 46 -10.28 -12.48 -1.28
CA ALA A 46 -9.06 -12.52 -0.48
C ALA A 46 -9.05 -11.48 0.68
N HIS A 47 -9.97 -10.51 0.69
CA HIS A 47 -10.09 -9.56 1.79
C HIS A 47 -11.08 -10.13 2.81
N ALA A 48 -10.55 -10.69 3.90
CA ALA A 48 -11.34 -11.28 4.99
C ALA A 48 -11.09 -10.52 6.29
N ARG A 49 -12.18 -10.14 6.95
CA ARG A 49 -12.20 -9.35 8.18
C ARG A 49 -13.06 -10.06 9.22
N GLU A 50 -12.48 -10.34 10.39
CA GLU A 50 -13.21 -11.00 11.49
C GLU A 50 -14.34 -10.12 12.05
N ASP A 51 -14.19 -8.80 12.00
CA ASP A 51 -15.19 -7.84 12.45
C ASP A 51 -16.33 -7.59 11.45
N TYR A 52 -16.14 -7.98 10.17
CA TYR A 52 -17.15 -7.90 9.11
C TYR A 52 -17.06 -9.15 8.20
N PRO A 53 -17.51 -10.33 8.66
CA PRO A 53 -17.28 -11.60 7.96
C PRO A 53 -18.15 -11.77 6.71
N GLU A 54 -19.25 -11.03 6.61
CA GLU A 54 -20.20 -11.14 5.52
C GLU A 54 -19.88 -10.20 4.36
N ARG A 55 -20.36 -10.59 3.17
CA ARG A 55 -20.31 -9.76 1.96
C ARG A 55 -21.44 -8.74 1.97
N ASP A 56 -21.15 -7.47 1.72
CA ASP A 56 -22.16 -6.40 1.69
C ASP A 56 -22.24 -5.76 0.28
N ASP A 57 -23.08 -6.36 -0.56
CA ASP A 57 -23.31 -5.87 -1.92
C ASP A 57 -24.14 -4.58 -1.99
N LYS A 58 -24.80 -4.16 -0.90
CA LYS A 58 -25.62 -2.95 -0.92
C LYS A 58 -24.74 -1.71 -0.83
N ASN A 59 -23.69 -1.75 -0.01
CA ASN A 59 -22.81 -0.60 0.22
C ASN A 59 -21.46 -0.73 -0.51
N TRP A 60 -20.99 -1.95 -0.82
CA TRP A 60 -19.62 -2.18 -1.29
C TRP A 60 -19.51 -2.80 -2.69
N LEU A 61 -20.58 -2.77 -3.49
CA LEU A 61 -20.52 -3.10 -4.92
C LEU A 61 -19.89 -1.95 -5.75
N VAL A 62 -18.70 -1.52 -5.33
CA VAL A 62 -17.90 -0.43 -5.92
C VAL A 62 -16.41 -0.78 -5.85
N HIS A 63 -15.63 -0.18 -6.75
CA HIS A 63 -14.16 -0.22 -6.67
C HIS A 63 -13.67 0.64 -5.50
N SER A 64 -12.76 0.12 -4.68
CA SER A 64 -12.17 0.88 -3.59
C SER A 64 -11.28 1.99 -4.15
N PRO A 65 -11.54 3.28 -3.87
CA PRO A 65 -10.61 4.33 -4.22
C PRO A 65 -9.37 4.24 -3.32
N SER A 66 -8.19 4.19 -3.94
CA SER A 66 -6.90 4.24 -3.24
C SER A 66 -6.64 5.67 -2.76
N MET A 67 -7.11 6.02 -1.57
CA MET A 67 -6.94 7.34 -0.96
C MET A 67 -6.10 7.25 0.31
N VAL A 68 -4.90 7.81 0.29
CA VAL A 68 -4.09 8.08 1.48
C VAL A 68 -4.09 9.59 1.65
N ARG A 69 -4.57 10.08 2.79
CA ARG A 69 -4.52 11.50 3.15
C ARG A 69 -3.30 11.78 4.00
#